data_AF-A0A0F9WQV1-F1
#
_entry.id   AF-A0A0F9WQV1-F1
#
_cell.length_a   1.000
_cell.length_b   1.000
_cell.length_c   1.000
_cell.angle_alpha   90.00
_cell.angle_beta   90.00
_cell.angle_gamma   90.00
#
_symmetry.space_group_name_H-M   'P 1'
#
loop_
_entity.id
_entity.type
_entity.pdbx_description
1 polymer ?
#
loop_
_entity_poly.entity_id
_entity_poly.type
_entity_poly.pdbx_seq_one_letter_code
_entity_poly.pdbx_strand_id
1 'polypeptide(L)'
;MSKKTLPVLLSDEEAEHFVDTADLSEYDLSGGHKIQFEFENKTARVNMRLPESQLALVKAEAKKRGLPYQRFIRELIDRGLHDLKVL
;
A
#
# COMPACT_ATOMS: atom_id res chain seq x y z
N MET A 1 15.39 -14.12 20.64
CA MET A 1 15.09 -13.06 21.64
C MET A 1 13.69 -12.54 21.38
N SER A 2 12.92 -12.25 22.43
CA SER A 2 11.58 -11.66 22.30
C SER A 2 11.71 -10.17 21.95
N LYS A 3 10.98 -9.70 20.94
CA LYS A 3 10.93 -8.29 20.57
C LYS A 3 9.90 -7.55 21.42
N LYS A 4 10.12 -6.26 21.70
CA LYS A 4 9.22 -5.39 22.46
C LYS A 4 7.99 -5.01 21.62
N THR A 5 6.82 -4.88 22.24
CA THR A 5 5.64 -4.35 21.57
C THR A 5 5.82 -2.87 21.27
N LEU A 6 5.38 -2.40 20.09
CA LEU A 6 5.33 -0.98 19.77
C LEU A 6 4.44 -0.22 20.77
N PRO A 7 4.87 0.96 21.26
CA PRO A 7 4.05 1.78 22.13
C PRO A 7 2.88 2.40 21.37
N VAL A 8 1.82 2.78 22.11
CA VAL A 8 0.74 3.60 21.57
C VAL A 8 1.23 5.05 21.58
N LEU A 9 1.32 5.67 20.41
CA LEU A 9 1.74 7.05 20.21
C LEU A 9 0.47 7.88 19.93
N LEU A 10 0.26 8.95 20.69
CA LEU A 10 -0.98 9.72 20.70
C LEU A 10 -0.90 11.02 19.87
N SER A 11 0.30 11.42 19.46
CA SER A 11 0.54 12.57 18.58
C SER A 11 1.69 12.32 17.61
N ASP A 12 1.73 13.14 16.55
CA ASP A 12 2.83 13.12 15.58
C ASP A 12 4.16 13.52 16.23
N GLU A 13 4.17 14.52 17.12
CA GLU A 13 5.37 14.94 17.86
C GLU A 13 5.92 13.82 18.77
N GLU A 14 5.03 13.05 19.41
CA GLU A 14 5.42 11.89 20.22
C GLU A 14 6.02 10.79 19.34
N ALA A 15 5.44 10.57 18.15
CA ALA A 15 5.95 9.61 17.20
C ALA A 15 7.33 10.00 16.63
N GLU A 16 7.52 11.27 16.28
CA GLU A 16 8.80 11.81 15.83
C GLU A 16 9.87 11.62 16.89
N HIS A 17 9.59 12.04 18.13
CA HIS A 17 10.52 11.87 19.25
C HIS A 17 10.85 10.40 19.52
N PHE A 18 9.87 9.50 19.43
CA PHE A 18 10.09 8.06 19.60
C PHE A 18 11.03 7.51 18.52
N VAL A 19 10.81 7.86 17.25
CA VAL A 19 11.65 7.40 16.14
C VAL A 19 13.09 7.93 16.24
N ASP A 20 13.26 9.17 16.69
CA ASP A 20 14.57 9.80 16.84
C ASP A 20 15.42 9.19 17.97
N THR A 21 14.77 8.67 19.02
CA THR A 21 15.46 8.28 20.26
C THR A 21 15.48 6.79 20.52
N ALA A 22 14.55 6.01 19.94
CA ALA A 22 14.45 4.57 20.17
C ALA A 22 15.23 3.75 19.15
N ASP A 23 15.86 2.66 19.59
CA ASP A 23 16.36 1.63 18.69
C ASP A 23 15.19 0.75 18.20
N LEU A 24 14.74 1.01 16.97
CA LEU A 24 13.61 0.29 16.36
C LEU A 24 13.88 -1.20 16.12
N SER A 25 15.14 -1.65 16.15
CA SER A 25 15.48 -3.07 15.95
C SER A 25 14.97 -3.97 17.09
N GLU A 26 14.80 -3.38 18.28
CA GLU A 26 14.30 -4.05 19.48
C GLU A 26 12.78 -4.28 19.47
N TYR A 27 12.05 -3.60 18.59
CA TYR A 27 10.59 -3.61 18.54
C TYR A 27 10.05 -4.58 17.49
N ASP A 28 8.87 -5.14 17.78
CA ASP A 28 8.13 -5.99 16.86
C ASP A 28 7.40 -5.12 15.81
N LEU A 29 7.98 -5.10 14.61
CA LEU A 29 7.45 -4.39 13.45
C LEU A 29 6.65 -5.31 12.51
N SER A 30 6.36 -6.55 12.91
CA SER A 30 5.67 -7.54 12.06
C SER A 30 4.24 -7.15 11.67
N GLY A 31 3.60 -6.26 12.44
CA GLY A 31 2.31 -5.66 12.11
C GLY A 31 2.37 -4.59 11.01
N GLY A 32 3.56 -4.19 10.59
CA GLY A 32 3.74 -3.21 9.51
C GLY A 32 3.24 -3.75 8.16
N HIS A 33 2.36 -3.00 7.52
CA HIS A 33 1.93 -3.30 6.15
C HIS A 33 2.74 -2.47 5.16
N LYS A 34 3.22 -3.10 4.08
CA LYS A 34 3.90 -2.38 3.00
C LYS A 34 2.88 -1.47 2.31
N ILE A 35 2.99 -0.16 2.53
CA ILE A 35 2.24 0.85 1.78
C ILE A 35 3.09 1.26 0.59
N GLN A 36 2.67 0.89 -0.63
CA GLN A 36 3.21 1.49 -1.84
C GLN A 36 2.54 2.85 -2.03
N PHE A 37 3.26 3.92 -1.74
CA PHE A 37 2.87 5.23 -2.24
C PHE A 37 3.09 5.22 -3.77
N GLU A 38 2.11 5.66 -4.55
CA GLU A 38 2.29 5.87 -6.00
C GLU A 38 3.31 7.02 -6.20
N PHE A 39 4.60 6.72 -6.23
CA PHE A 39 5.68 7.72 -6.38
C PHE A 39 5.96 8.09 -7.84
N GLU A 40 5.58 7.25 -8.80
CA GLU A 40 5.83 7.51 -10.22
C GLU A 40 4.78 8.43 -10.85
N ASN A 41 5.27 9.44 -11.58
CA ASN A 41 4.44 10.34 -12.35
C ASN A 41 3.67 9.57 -13.45
N LYS A 42 2.39 9.92 -13.64
CA LYS A 42 1.47 9.28 -14.61
C LYS A 42 1.76 9.75 -16.04
N THR A 43 2.93 9.40 -16.58
CA THR A 43 3.45 9.93 -17.85
C THR A 43 2.98 9.18 -19.10
N ALA A 44 2.48 7.95 -18.94
CA ALA A 44 2.02 7.09 -20.04
C ALA A 44 0.52 6.76 -19.95
N ARG A 45 -0.11 6.48 -21.11
CA ARG A 45 -1.53 6.07 -21.21
C ARG A 45 -1.65 4.66 -21.77
N VAL A 46 -2.58 3.90 -21.21
CA VAL A 46 -3.00 2.58 -21.74
C VAL A 46 -4.42 2.71 -22.26
N ASN A 47 -4.65 2.30 -23.51
CA ASN A 47 -5.98 2.20 -24.10
C ASN A 47 -6.27 0.72 -24.38
N MET A 48 -7.30 0.16 -23.76
CA MET A 48 -7.68 -1.25 -23.93
C MET A 48 -9.19 -1.45 -23.85
N ARG A 49 -9.67 -2.57 -24.41
CA ARG A 49 -11.05 -3.03 -24.27
C ARG A 49 -11.13 -4.11 -23.19
N LEU A 50 -12.20 -4.07 -22.41
CA LEU A 50 -12.50 -5.05 -21.36
C LEU A 50 -13.95 -5.51 -21.52
N PRO A 51 -14.26 -6.78 -21.22
CA PRO A 51 -15.63 -7.22 -20.99
C PRO A 51 -16.32 -6.34 -19.93
N GLU A 52 -17.60 -6.03 -20.16
CA GLU A 52 -18.39 -5.17 -19.26
C GLU A 52 -18.44 -5.73 -17.84
N SER A 53 -18.62 -7.05 -17.71
CA SER A 53 -18.66 -7.76 -16.43
C SER A 53 -17.35 -7.58 -15.63
N GLN A 54 -16.20 -7.60 -16.31
CA GLN A 54 -14.91 -7.39 -15.65
C GLN A 54 -14.76 -5.95 -15.17
N LEU A 55 -15.14 -4.98 -16.00
CA LEU A 55 -15.10 -3.57 -15.60
C LEU A 55 -16.04 -3.30 -14.40
N ALA A 56 -17.21 -3.93 -14.37
CA ALA A 56 -18.15 -3.83 -13.25
C ALA A 56 -17.54 -4.35 -11.94
N LEU A 57 -16.87 -5.51 -11.97
CA LEU A 57 -16.19 -6.08 -10.81
C LEU A 57 -15.07 -5.16 -10.29
N VAL A 58 -14.24 -4.63 -11.18
CA VAL A 58 -13.17 -3.67 -10.83
C VAL A 58 -13.74 -2.43 -10.14
N LYS A 59 -14.83 -1.86 -10.68
CA LYS A 59 -15.50 -0.69 -10.07
C LYS A 59 -16.09 -1.01 -8.70
N ALA A 60 -16.70 -2.19 -8.55
CA ALA A 60 -17.28 -2.61 -7.28
C ALA A 60 -16.21 -2.75 -6.19
N GLU A 61 -15.07 -3.38 -6.51
CA GLU A 61 -13.96 -3.52 -5.55
C GLU A 61 -13.28 -2.19 -5.24
N ALA A 62 -13.08 -1.33 -6.23
CA ALA A 62 -12.55 0.01 -5.99
C ALA A 62 -13.45 0.83 -5.03
N LYS A 63 -14.78 0.72 -5.19
CA LYS A 63 -15.75 1.37 -4.29
C LYS A 63 -15.65 0.84 -2.86
N LYS A 64 -15.53 -0.47 -2.66
CA LYS A 64 -15.35 -1.08 -1.32
C LYS A 64 -14.10 -0.55 -0.61
N ARG A 65 -13.05 -0.22 -1.36
CA ARG A 65 -11.77 0.31 -0.86
C ARG A 65 -11.72 1.84 -0.76
N GLY A 66 -12.77 2.55 -1.18
CA GLY A 66 -12.77 4.02 -1.22
C GLY A 66 -11.80 4.63 -2.24
N LEU A 67 -11.49 3.90 -3.32
CA LEU A 67 -10.52 4.31 -4.34
C LEU A 67 -11.20 4.65 -5.68
N PRO A 68 -10.68 5.62 -6.45
CA PRO A 68 -11.03 5.75 -7.87
C PRO A 68 -10.69 4.46 -8.63
N TYR A 69 -11.60 3.96 -9.47
CA TYR A 69 -11.37 2.67 -10.14
C TYR A 69 -10.13 2.65 -11.04
N GLN A 70 -9.74 3.79 -11.65
CA GLN A 70 -8.50 3.88 -12.43
C GLN A 70 -7.25 3.78 -11.54
N ARG A 71 -7.31 4.24 -10.28
CA ARG A 71 -6.23 4.02 -9.31
C ARG A 71 -6.14 2.55 -8.96
N PHE A 72 -7.28 1.91 -8.72
CA PHE A 72 -7.32 0.47 -8.41
C PHE A 72 -6.79 -0.39 -9.58
N ILE A 73 -7.11 -0.06 -10.84
CA ILE A 73 -6.54 -0.76 -12.01
C ILE A 73 -5.02 -0.67 -12.02
N ARG A 74 -4.44 0.50 -11.73
CA ARG A 74 -2.99 0.68 -11.68
C ARG A 74 -2.35 -0.15 -10.57
N GLU A 75 -2.98 -0.19 -9.39
CA GLU A 75 -2.55 -1.04 -8.28
C GLU A 75 -2.56 -2.54 -8.65
N LEU A 76 -3.59 -2.99 -9.37
CA LEU A 76 -3.65 -4.38 -9.85
C LEU A 76 -2.53 -4.69 -10.85
N ILE A 77 -2.23 -3.77 -11.77
CA ILE A 77 -1.13 -3.93 -12.73
C ILE A 77 0.22 -3.97 -12.00
N ASP A 78 0.46 -3.04 -11.08
CA ASP A 78 1.72 -2.98 -10.33
C ASP A 78 1.96 -4.25 -9.50
N ARG A 79 0.92 -4.74 -8.80
CA ARG A 79 0.98 -6.01 -8.08
C ARG A 79 1.30 -7.18 -9.00
N GLY A 80 0.60 -7.29 -10.13
CA GLY A 80 0.87 -8.35 -11.10
C GLY A 80 2.30 -8.29 -11.65
N LEU A 81 2.83 -7.09 -11.91
CA LEU A 81 4.23 -6.93 -12.33
C LEU A 81 5.23 -7.25 -11.22
N HIS A 82 4.89 -6.96 -9.96
CA HIS A 82 5.74 -7.33 -8.82
C HIS A 82 5.80 -8.85 -8.65
N ASP A 83 4.66 -9.53 -8.68
CA ASP A 83 4.58 -10.99 -8.56
C ASP A 83 5.40 -11.69 -9.66
N LEU A 84 5.36 -11.17 -10.89
CA LEU A 84 6.16 -11.69 -12.00
C LEU A 84 7.68 -11.50 -11.84
N LYS A 85 8.14 -10.50 -11.07
CA LYS A 85 9.57 -10.27 -10.78
C LYS A 85 10.10 -11.15 -9.66
N VAL A 86 9.21 -11.71 -8.85
CA VAL A 86 9.55 -12.58 -7.72
C VAL A 86 9.64 -14.05 -8.15
N LEU A 87 9.12 -14.39 -9.35
CA LEU A 87 9.33 -15.66 -10.05
C LEU A 87 10.66 -15.66 -10.82
#